data_AF-A0A1T5A3W4-F1
#
_entry.id   AF-A0A1T5A3W4-F1
#
_cell.length_a   1.000
_cell.length_b   1.000
_cell.length_c   1.000
_cell.angle_alpha   90.00
_cell.angle_beta   90.00
_cell.angle_gamma   90.00
#
_symmetry.space_group_name_H-M   'P 1'
#
loop_
_entity.id
_entity.type
_entity.pdbx_description
1 polymer ?
#
loop_
_entity_poly.entity_id
_entity_poly.type
_entity_poly.pdbx_seq_one_letter_code
_entity_poly.pdbx_strand_id
1 'polypeptide(L)'
;MENYQEFFDFLVNSGQHFFIEAEGKNDRIQNFITQHNSTYSRSVTTSSRGICVLGDVNKWGLELRIYFTNKNGLPDGWHVQNNSIFRNQEYPYRLDNKDLVEYLFSQGCVLGVN
;
A
#
# COMPACT_ATOMS: atom_id res chain seq x y z
N MET A 1 -1.33 -7.93 19.08
CA MET A 1 -1.16 -8.68 17.82
C MET A 1 -1.85 -7.86 16.76
N GLU A 2 -1.19 -7.57 15.64
CA GLU A 2 -1.80 -6.78 14.56
C GLU A 2 -3.02 -7.52 14.00
N ASN A 3 -4.20 -6.90 14.06
CA ASN A 3 -5.44 -7.46 13.52
C ASN A 3 -5.76 -6.79 12.18
N TYR A 4 -5.59 -7.54 11.08
CA TYR A 4 -5.72 -7.00 9.72
C TYR A 4 -7.16 -6.62 9.38
N GLN A 5 -8.14 -7.35 9.91
CA GLN A 5 -9.57 -7.02 9.74
C GLN A 5 -9.90 -5.69 10.41
N GLU A 6 -9.46 -5.47 11.64
CA GLU A 6 -9.72 -4.21 12.34
C GLU A 6 -9.07 -3.01 11.64
N PHE A 7 -7.87 -3.19 11.07
CA PHE A 7 -7.24 -2.12 10.28
C PHE A 7 -8.00 -1.84 8.99
N PHE A 8 -8.45 -2.88 8.28
CA PHE A 8 -9.29 -2.73 7.10
C PHE A 8 -10.60 -2.01 7.44
N ASP A 9 -11.28 -2.43 8.51
CA ASP A 9 -12.50 -1.79 9.00
C ASP A 9 -12.26 -0.33 9.35
N PHE A 10 -11.12 0.01 9.98
CA PHE A 10 -10.72 1.39 10.24
C PHE A 10 -10.59 2.21 8.94
N LEU A 11 -9.92 1.68 7.91
CA LEU A 11 -9.77 2.37 6.63
C LEU A 11 -11.13 2.63 5.97
N VAL A 12 -12.00 1.62 5.92
CA VAL A 12 -13.27 1.71 5.17
C VAL A 12 -14.34 2.47 5.95
N ASN A 13 -14.51 2.21 7.25
CA ASN A 13 -15.58 2.82 8.06
C ASN A 13 -15.35 4.29 8.38
N SER A 14 -14.10 4.75 8.34
CA SER A 14 -13.79 6.17 8.50
C SER A 14 -14.19 7.02 7.28
N GLY A 15 -14.52 6.39 6.15
CA GLY A 15 -14.81 7.08 4.89
C GLY A 15 -13.60 7.84 4.34
N GLN A 16 -12.40 7.55 4.84
CA GLN A 16 -11.18 8.21 4.41
C GLN A 16 -10.68 7.63 3.09
N HIS A 17 -10.08 8.48 2.27
CA HIS A 17 -9.31 7.99 1.13
C HIS A 17 -7.99 7.41 1.62
N PHE A 18 -7.56 6.32 0.99
CA PHE A 18 -6.22 5.78 1.19
C PHE A 18 -5.60 5.37 -0.13
N PHE A 19 -4.27 5.27 -0.15
CA PHE A 19 -3.48 4.98 -1.33
C PHE A 19 -2.55 3.80 -1.05
N ILE A 20 -2.54 2.82 -1.95
CA ILE A 20 -1.61 1.69 -1.88
C ILE A 20 -0.55 1.85 -2.97
N GLU A 21 0.72 1.80 -2.58
CA GLU A 21 1.88 1.87 -3.47
C GLU A 21 2.70 0.57 -3.40
N ALA A 22 3.17 0.12 -4.56
CA ALA A 22 4.26 -0.83 -4.68
C ALA A 22 5.48 -0.11 -5.27
N GLU A 23 6.57 -0.08 -4.50
CA GLU A 23 7.81 0.61 -4.86
C GLU A 23 8.98 -0.38 -4.92
N GLY A 24 9.72 -0.39 -6.02
CA GLY A 24 10.89 -1.25 -6.15
C GLY A 24 11.62 -1.10 -7.48
N LYS A 25 12.73 -1.85 -7.62
CA LYS A 25 13.45 -1.96 -8.91
C LYS A 25 12.56 -2.62 -9.96
N ASN A 26 12.85 -2.34 -11.24
CA ASN A 26 12.04 -2.83 -12.36
C ASN A 26 11.83 -4.35 -12.33
N ASP A 27 12.88 -5.15 -12.09
CA ASP A 27 12.78 -6.61 -11.99
C ASP A 27 11.81 -7.06 -10.89
N ARG A 28 11.85 -6.42 -9.71
CA ARG A 28 10.97 -6.72 -8.58
C ARG A 28 9.53 -6.30 -8.85
N ILE A 29 9.33 -5.13 -9.47
CA ILE A 29 8.01 -4.65 -9.85
C ILE A 29 7.38 -5.55 -10.91
N GLN A 30 8.13 -5.99 -11.93
CA GLN A 30 7.62 -6.89 -12.97
C GLN A 30 7.17 -8.23 -12.38
N ASN A 31 7.98 -8.80 -11.47
CA ASN A 31 7.63 -10.03 -10.77
C ASN A 31 6.37 -9.85 -9.90
N PHE A 32 6.31 -8.75 -9.15
CA PHE A 32 5.14 -8.40 -8.34
C PHE A 32 3.89 -8.25 -9.19
N ILE A 33 3.94 -7.49 -10.29
CA ILE A 33 2.80 -7.27 -11.20
C ILE A 33 2.30 -8.61 -11.74
N THR A 34 3.21 -9.49 -12.15
CA THR A 34 2.85 -10.81 -12.69
C THR A 34 2.08 -11.62 -11.66
N GLN A 35 2.59 -11.72 -10.43
CA GLN A 35 1.92 -12.42 -9.33
C GLN A 35 0.61 -11.75 -8.94
N HIS A 36 0.60 -10.44 -8.72
CA HIS A 36 -0.58 -9.69 -8.31
C HIS A 36 -1.72 -9.82 -9.33
N ASN A 37 -1.42 -9.66 -10.62
CA ASN A 37 -2.42 -9.82 -11.69
C ASN A 37 -2.97 -11.25 -11.75
N SER A 38 -2.10 -12.25 -11.61
CA SER A 38 -2.53 -13.65 -11.60
C SER A 38 -3.38 -14.00 -10.38
N THR A 39 -3.00 -13.54 -9.19
CA THR A 39 -3.67 -13.88 -7.93
C THR A 39 -5.02 -13.18 -7.80
N TYR A 40 -5.09 -11.89 -8.14
CA TYR A 40 -6.26 -11.05 -7.91
C TYR A 40 -7.05 -10.73 -9.19
N SER A 41 -6.72 -11.40 -10.31
CA SER A 41 -7.35 -11.18 -11.63
C SER A 41 -7.35 -9.70 -12.04
N ARG A 42 -6.19 -9.04 -11.91
CA ARG A 42 -5.99 -7.62 -12.25
C ARG A 42 -5.19 -7.46 -13.55
N SER A 43 -5.15 -6.22 -14.05
CA SER A 43 -4.40 -5.84 -15.27
C SER A 43 -3.47 -4.65 -14.98
N VAL A 44 -2.71 -4.73 -13.89
CA VAL A 44 -1.72 -3.74 -13.48
C VAL A 44 -0.55 -3.77 -14.45
N THR A 45 0.03 -2.60 -14.72
CA THR A 45 1.24 -2.40 -15.53
C THR A 45 2.19 -1.46 -14.80
N THR A 46 3.42 -1.30 -15.27
CA THR A 46 4.37 -0.35 -14.68
C THR A 46 3.92 1.11 -14.74
N SER A 47 2.94 1.44 -15.60
CA SER A 47 2.32 2.77 -15.68
C SER A 47 1.06 2.91 -14.84
N SER A 48 0.60 1.85 -14.17
CA SER A 48 -0.59 1.92 -13.32
C SER A 48 -0.36 2.80 -12.10
N ARG A 49 -1.41 3.47 -11.64
CA ARG A 49 -1.35 4.24 -10.39
C ARG A 49 -0.96 3.32 -9.23
N GLY A 50 -0.10 3.82 -8.35
CA GLY A 50 0.43 3.05 -7.24
C GLY A 50 1.61 2.15 -7.59
N ILE A 51 2.15 2.21 -8.81
CA ILE A 51 3.45 1.61 -9.14
C ILE A 51 4.53 2.69 -9.16
N CYS A 52 5.57 2.51 -8.34
CA CYS A 52 6.76 3.34 -8.33
C CYS A 52 7.98 2.50 -8.72
N VAL A 53 8.41 2.60 -9.99
CA VAL A 53 9.63 1.93 -10.46
C VAL A 53 10.82 2.81 -10.13
N LEU A 54 11.72 2.29 -9.30
CA LEU A 54 12.97 2.96 -8.96
C LEU A 54 14.01 2.75 -10.06
N GLY A 55 14.87 3.75 -10.23
CA GLY A 55 16.08 3.65 -11.04
C GLY A 55 17.16 2.78 -10.38
N ASP A 56 18.43 3.01 -10.74
CA ASP A 56 19.54 2.29 -10.14
C ASP A 56 19.86 2.81 -8.73
N VAL A 57 19.15 2.26 -7.75
CA VAL A 57 19.30 2.60 -6.33
C VAL A 57 19.75 1.39 -5.53
N ASN A 58 20.45 1.60 -4.41
CA ASN A 58 20.81 0.53 -3.50
C ASN A 58 19.61 0.10 -2.64
N LYS A 59 18.65 -0.59 -3.26
CA LYS A 59 17.46 -1.16 -2.63
C LYS A 59 17.37 -2.65 -2.92
N TRP A 60 17.07 -3.43 -1.87
CA TRP A 60 17.11 -4.89 -1.92
C TRP A 60 15.76 -5.52 -2.28
N GLY A 61 14.64 -4.89 -1.93
CA GLY A 61 13.31 -5.49 -2.02
C GLY A 61 12.24 -4.58 -2.62
N LEU A 62 11.09 -5.19 -2.89
CA LEU A 62 9.82 -4.52 -3.11
C LEU A 62 9.28 -4.05 -1.76
N GLU A 63 8.81 -2.81 -1.69
CA GLU A 63 8.06 -2.30 -0.55
C GLU A 63 6.60 -2.08 -0.95
N LEU A 64 5.69 -2.48 -0.06
CA LEU A 64 4.27 -2.17 -0.16
C LEU A 64 3.93 -1.18 0.93
N ARG A 65 3.33 -0.06 0.54
CA ARG A 65 3.02 1.06 1.44
C ARG A 65 1.56 1.44 1.36
N ILE A 66 0.99 1.79 2.50
CA ILE A 66 -0.36 2.34 2.63
C ILE A 66 -0.21 3.77 3.10
N TYR A 67 -0.88 4.70 2.43
CA TYR A 67 -0.95 6.11 2.79
C TYR A 67 -2.39 6.48 3.09
N PHE A 68 -2.65 7.21 4.16
CA PHE A 68 -4.02 7.51 4.60
C PHE A 68 -4.10 8.84 5.35
N THR A 69 -5.32 9.37 5.54
CA THR A 69 -5.53 10.78 5.89
C THR A 69 -5.76 11.03 7.37
N ASN A 70 -6.22 10.04 8.12
CA ASN A 70 -6.60 10.18 9.52
C ASN A 70 -6.26 8.91 10.31
N LYS A 71 -5.77 9.07 11.54
CA LYS A 71 -5.47 7.96 12.46
C LYS A 71 -6.43 7.86 13.65
N ASN A 72 -7.47 8.69 13.71
CA ASN A 72 -8.49 8.61 14.76
C ASN A 72 -9.24 7.27 14.65
N GLY A 73 -9.26 6.49 15.73
CA GLY A 73 -9.85 5.16 15.72
C GLY A 73 -8.95 4.08 15.10
N LEU A 74 -7.68 4.37 14.84
CA LEU A 74 -6.70 3.37 14.46
C LEU A 74 -6.57 2.31 15.57
N PRO A 75 -6.65 1.00 15.26
CA PRO A 75 -6.46 -0.05 16.25
C PRO A 75 -5.05 -0.05 16.85
N ASP A 76 -4.92 -0.58 18.07
CA ASP A 76 -3.63 -0.69 18.75
C ASP A 76 -2.69 -1.68 18.05
N GLY A 77 -1.38 -1.48 18.24
CA GLY A 77 -0.34 -2.40 17.76
C GLY A 77 0.18 -2.11 16.36
N TRP A 78 -0.32 -1.06 15.69
CA TRP A 78 0.14 -0.64 14.36
C TRP A 78 1.18 0.48 14.44
N HIS A 79 2.34 0.26 13.83
CA HIS A 79 3.45 1.23 13.79
C HIS A 79 3.32 2.22 12.63
N VAL A 80 2.37 3.14 12.75
CA VAL A 80 2.13 4.20 11.76
C VAL A 80 3.20 5.30 11.83
N GLN A 81 3.66 5.74 10.67
CA GLN A 81 4.64 6.80 10.51
C GLN A 81 3.99 8.07 9.95
N ASN A 82 4.56 9.23 10.25
CA ASN A 82 4.25 10.44 9.50
C ASN A 82 4.88 10.33 8.11
N ASN A 83 4.09 10.65 7.09
CA ASN A 83 4.57 10.74 5.73
C ASN A 83 5.10 12.15 5.46
N SER A 84 6.35 12.25 5.01
CA SER A 84 7.01 13.52 4.69
C SER A 84 7.36 13.68 3.21
N ILE A 85 7.02 12.69 2.36
CA ILE A 85 7.52 12.61 0.99
C ILE A 85 6.36 12.58 -0.02
N PHE A 86 5.64 11.45 -0.13
CA PHE A 86 4.70 11.22 -1.21
C PHE A 86 3.35 11.88 -0.92
N ARG A 87 2.97 12.95 -1.64
CA ARG A 87 1.67 13.64 -1.49
C ARG A 87 1.28 13.85 -0.01
N ASN A 88 2.26 14.21 0.83
CA ASN A 88 2.12 14.27 2.29
C ASN A 88 1.05 15.25 2.79
N GLN A 89 0.69 16.24 1.99
CA GLN A 89 -0.44 17.13 2.26
C GLN A 89 -1.80 16.43 2.14
N GLU A 90 -1.90 15.43 1.25
CA GLU A 90 -3.12 14.63 1.05
C GLU A 90 -3.13 13.40 1.95
N TYR A 91 -1.98 12.75 2.12
CA TYR A 91 -1.82 11.57 2.96
C TYR A 91 -0.73 11.79 4.02
N PRO A 92 -1.05 12.41 5.17
CA PRO A 92 -0.10 12.69 6.24
C PRO A 92 0.45 11.44 6.96
N TYR A 93 -0.20 10.29 6.83
CA TYR A 93 0.20 9.05 7.52
C TYR A 93 0.55 7.96 6.52
N ARG A 94 1.53 7.12 6.90
CA ARG A 94 1.88 5.92 6.14
C ARG A 94 2.15 4.72 7.03
N LEU A 95 2.02 3.54 6.45
CA LEU A 95 2.40 2.26 7.05
C LEU A 95 3.04 1.37 5.97
N ASP A 96 4.18 0.80 6.30
CA ASP A 96 4.95 -0.08 5.42
C ASP A 96 4.82 -1.50 5.98
N ASN A 97 3.81 -2.26 5.53
CA ASN A 97 3.55 -3.62 6.00
C ASN A 97 3.02 -4.47 4.83
N LYS A 98 3.86 -5.41 4.37
CA LYS A 98 3.56 -6.24 3.20
C LYS A 98 2.35 -7.15 3.43
N ASP A 99 2.29 -7.80 4.58
CA ASP A 99 1.25 -8.79 4.89
C ASP A 99 -0.13 -8.13 5.00
N LEU A 100 -0.20 -6.93 5.61
CA LEU A 100 -1.41 -6.13 5.62
C LEU A 100 -1.85 -5.74 4.20
N VAL A 101 -0.93 -5.28 3.34
CA VAL A 101 -1.30 -4.88 1.97
C VAL A 101 -1.80 -6.08 1.15
N GLU A 102 -1.17 -7.24 1.27
CA GLU A 102 -1.65 -8.47 0.62
C GLU A 102 -3.04 -8.88 1.12
N TYR A 103 -3.29 -8.71 2.43
CA TYR A 103 -4.62 -8.87 3.00
C TYR A 103 -5.63 -7.87 2.40
N LEU A 104 -5.29 -6.58 2.30
CA LEU A 104 -6.17 -5.56 1.69
C LEU A 104 -6.53 -5.91 0.24
N PHE A 105 -5.58 -6.42 -0.55
CA PHE A 105 -5.86 -6.90 -1.91
C PHE A 105 -6.86 -8.05 -1.92
N SER A 106 -6.78 -8.98 -0.95
CA SER A 106 -7.76 -10.06 -0.79
C SER A 106 -9.16 -9.56 -0.46
N GLN A 107 -9.28 -8.37 0.16
CA GLN A 107 -10.55 -7.69 0.44
C GLN A 107 -11.06 -6.85 -0.74
N GLY A 108 -10.35 -6.85 -1.88
CA GLY A 108 -10.75 -6.15 -3.10
C GLY A 108 -10.12 -4.77 -3.31
N CYS A 109 -9.28 -4.31 -2.37
CA CYS A 109 -8.51 -3.07 -2.56
C CYS A 109 -7.56 -3.19 -3.77
N VAL A 110 -7.16 -2.04 -4.30
CA VAL A 110 -6.32 -1.91 -5.50
C VAL A 110 -5.08 -1.08 -5.24
N LEU A 111 -4.07 -1.24 -6.09
CA LEU A 111 -2.98 -0.27 -6.19
C LEU A 111 -3.54 1.10 -6.62
N GLY A 112 -2.98 2.15 -6.05
CA GLY A 112 -3.47 3.51 -6.24
C GLY A 112 -4.54 3.88 -5.20
N VAL A 113 -5.50 4.70 -5.63
CA VAL A 113 -6.54 5.27 -4.75
C VAL A 113 -7.62 4.23 -4.48
N ASN A 114 -8.03 4.14 -3.21
CA ASN A 114 -9.17 3.38 -2.72
C ASN A 114 -10.16 4.31 -2.01
#